data_AF-A0A954PH03-F1
#
_entry.id   AF-A0A954PH03-F1
#
_cell.length_a   1.000
_cell.length_b   1.000
_cell.length_c   1.000
_cell.angle_alpha   90.00
_cell.angle_beta   90.00
_cell.angle_gamma   90.00
#
_symmetry.space_group_name_H-M   'P 1'
#
loop_
_entity.id
_entity.type
_entity.pdbx_description
1 polymer ?
#
loop_
_entity_poly.entity_id
_entity_poly.type
_entity_poly.pdbx_seq_one_letter_code
_entity_poly.pdbx_strand_id
1 'polypeptide(L)' 'MEKSKSASPDFSVRDFFKRFPDDEACLVHIFNVRFGERHVCRACGVESTFHRMSDRRAWACAACGDHL' A
#
# COMPACT_ATOMS: atom_id res chain seq x y z
N MET A 1 25.46 19.94 11.47
CA MET A 1 26.29 18.74 11.26
C MET A 1 25.95 18.18 9.90
N GLU A 2 26.88 18.28 8.95
CA GLU A 2 26.66 17.86 7.57
C GLU A 2 26.99 16.35 7.46
N LYS A 3 26.01 15.56 7.00
CA LYS A 3 26.10 14.10 6.97
C LYS A 3 27.01 13.69 5.80
N SER A 4 28.10 12.96 6.07
CA SER A 4 29.09 12.57 5.05
C SER A 4 28.51 11.67 3.96
N LYS A 5 29.11 11.70 2.77
CA LYS A 5 28.69 11.00 1.54
C LYS A 5 28.53 9.47 1.65
N SER A 6 29.00 8.85 2.74
CA SER A 6 28.90 7.41 3.01
C SER A 6 27.99 7.05 4.19
N ALA A 7 27.29 8.04 4.77
CA ALA A 7 26.44 7.79 5.92
C ALA A 7 25.20 6.99 5.51
N SER A 8 24.89 5.96 6.29
CA SER A 8 23.69 5.15 6.11
C SER A 8 22.43 6.03 6.18
N PRO A 9 21.40 5.73 5.37
CA PRO A 9 20.14 6.46 5.41
C PRO A 9 19.55 6.40 6.83
N ASP A 10 18.85 7.46 7.25
CA ASP A 10 18.16 7.49 8.56
C ASP A 10 17.09 6.39 8.69
N PHE A 11 16.65 5.85 7.55
CA PHE A 11 15.81 4.67 7.45
C PHE A 11 16.62 3.51 6.86
N SER A 12 16.90 2.50 7.67
CA SER A 12 17.68 1.34 7.24
C SER A 12 16.81 0.23 6.65
N VAL A 13 17.42 -0.70 5.93
CA VAL A 13 16.74 -1.93 5.45
C VAL A 13 16.20 -2.77 6.62
N ARG A 14 16.86 -2.76 7.77
CA ARG A 14 16.34 -3.44 8.97
C ARG A 14 15.07 -2.79 9.49
N ASP A 15 14.94 -1.47 9.40
CA ASP A 15 13.73 -0.75 9.79
C ASP A 15 12.59 -0.99 8.79
N PHE A 16 12.92 -1.15 7.51
CA PHE A 16 11.96 -1.58 6.49
C PHE A 16 11.34 -2.93 6.83
N PHE A 17 12.15 -3.96 7.09
CA PHE A 17 11.63 -5.29 7.44
C PHE A 17 10.90 -5.33 8.78
N LYS A 18 11.25 -4.46 9.74
CA LYS A 18 10.46 -4.30 10.97
C LYS A 18 9.08 -3.72 10.69
N ARG A 19 8.98 -2.76 9.76
CA ARG A 19 7.72 -2.09 9.39
C ARG A 19 6.84 -2.97 8.49
N PHE A 20 7.45 -3.77 7.62
CA PHE A 20 6.81 -4.67 6.68
C PHE A 20 7.35 -6.08 6.88
N PRO A 21 6.84 -6.79 7.91
CA PRO A 21 7.32 -8.14 8.22
C PRO A 21 6.96 -9.16 7.14
N ASP A 22 5.92 -8.88 6.36
CA ASP A 22 5.43 -9.72 5.27
C ASP A 22 4.88 -8.88 4.10
N ASP A 23 4.59 -9.58 3.00
CA ASP A 23 4.02 -9.00 1.79
C ASP A 23 2.63 -8.38 2.04
N GLU A 24 1.85 -8.92 2.99
CA GLU A 24 0.49 -8.47 3.26
C GLU A 24 0.50 -7.09 3.93
N ALA A 25 1.31 -6.90 4.96
CA ALA A 25 1.52 -5.61 5.63
C ALA A 25 2.05 -4.55 4.65
N CYS A 26 2.99 -4.92 3.78
CA CYS A 26 3.50 -4.05 2.72
C CYS A 26 2.38 -3.62 1.76
N LEU A 27 1.59 -4.58 1.28
CA LEU A 27 0.54 -4.36 0.30
C LEU A 27 -0.62 -3.53 0.87
N VAL A 28 -1.04 -3.79 2.11
CA VAL A 28 -2.04 -2.98 2.83
C VAL A 28 -1.52 -1.54 2.96
N HIS A 29 -0.24 -1.35 3.31
CA HIS A 29 0.33 -0.02 3.44
C HIS A 29 0.35 0.74 2.10
N ILE A 30 0.78 0.09 1.01
CA ILE A 30 0.79 0.70 -0.33
C ILE A 30 -0.61 1.12 -0.74
N PHE A 31 -1.61 0.27 -0.49
CA PHE A 31 -3.01 0.59 -0.78
C PHE A 31 -3.49 1.81 0.02
N ASN A 32 -3.25 1.82 1.34
CA ASN A 32 -3.67 2.90 2.22
C ASN A 32 -3.01 4.24 1.89
N VAL A 33 -1.72 4.25 1.50
CA VAL A 33 -1.01 5.48 1.12
C VAL A 33 -1.50 6.05 -0.20
N ARG A 34 -1.83 5.18 -1.17
CA ARG A 34 -2.24 5.63 -2.51
C ARG A 34 -3.71 6.01 -2.59
N PHE A 35 -4.55 5.27 -1.87
CA PHE A 35 -5.99 5.32 -2.06
C PHE A 35 -6.74 5.60 -0.75
N GLY A 36 -6.28 5.05 0.37
CA GLY A 36 -7.00 5.10 1.64
C GLY A 36 -8.21 4.17 1.69
N GLU A 37 -8.96 4.21 2.80
CA GLU A 37 -10.09 3.29 3.06
C GLU A 37 -11.28 3.47 2.10
N ARG A 38 -11.49 4.71 1.62
CA ARG A 38 -12.55 5.08 0.66
C ARG A 38 -11.96 5.96 -0.41
N HIS A 39 -12.16 5.57 -1.66
CA HIS A 39 -11.74 6.38 -2.80
C HIS A 39 -12.65 6.13 -4.00
N VAL A 40 -12.56 7.05 -4.96
CA VAL A 40 -13.31 6.97 -6.21
C VAL A 40 -12.68 5.89 -7.09
N CYS A 41 -13.46 4.87 -7.43
CA CYS A 41 -13.03 3.80 -8.31
C CYS A 41 -12.74 4.33 -9.72
N ARG A 42 -11.58 4.00 -10.28
CA ARG A 42 -11.18 4.41 -11.65
C ARG A 42 -12.08 3.83 -12.75
N ALA A 43 -12.74 2.70 -12.50
CA ALA A 43 -13.53 2.00 -13.50
C ALA A 43 -15.00 2.46 -13.51
N CYS A 44 -15.63 2.59 -12.33
CA CYS A 44 -17.04 2.96 -12.24
C CYS A 44 -17.30 4.39 -11.77
N GLY A 45 -16.28 5.12 -11.30
CA GLY A 45 -16.42 6.51 -10.82
C GLY A 45 -17.14 6.67 -9.49
N VAL A 46 -17.45 5.58 -8.79
CA VAL A 46 -18.17 5.60 -7.49
C VAL A 46 -17.16 5.64 -6.35
N GLU A 47 -17.41 6.51 -5.36
CA GLU A 47 -16.72 6.43 -4.08
C GLU A 47 -17.18 5.17 -3.34
N SER A 48 -16.26 4.22 -3.18
CA SER A 48 -16.57 2.90 -2.62
C SER A 48 -15.45 2.40 -1.71
N THR A 49 -15.77 1.36 -0.96
CA THR A 49 -14.77 0.59 -0.21
C THR A 49 -14.15 -0.48 -1.12
N PHE A 50 -12.92 -0.85 -0.80
CA PHE A 50 -12.20 -1.90 -1.51
C PHE A 50 -11.83 -2.99 -0.52
N HIS A 51 -11.90 -4.24 -0.96
CA HIS A 51 -11.58 -5.39 -0.13
C HIS A 51 -10.41 -6.17 -0.71
N ARG A 52 -9.64 -6.77 0.19
CA ARG A 52 -8.46 -7.57 -0.15
C ARG A 52 -8.90 -8.89 -0.82
N MET A 53 -8.37 -9.17 -2.01
CA MET A 53 -8.59 -10.47 -2.67
C MET A 53 -7.70 -11.55 -2.05
N SER A 54 -8.25 -12.75 -1.80
CA SER A 54 -7.50 -13.86 -1.18
C SER A 54 -6.56 -14.58 -2.15
N ASP A 55 -6.87 -14.61 -3.44
CA ASP A 55 -6.17 -15.36 -4.48
C ASP A 55 -5.05 -14.57 -5.17
N ARG A 56 -5.08 -13.24 -5.08
CA ARG A 56 -4.16 -12.32 -5.78
C ARG A 56 -3.66 -11.26 -4.83
N ARG A 57 -2.56 -10.59 -5.17
CA ARG A 57 -2.07 -9.37 -4.50
C ARG A 57 -2.77 -8.12 -5.06
N ALA A 58 -4.08 -8.05 -4.90
CA ALA A 58 -4.94 -7.01 -5.46
C ALA A 58 -6.09 -6.64 -4.52
N TRP A 59 -6.67 -5.47 -4.76
CA TRP A 59 -7.86 -4.98 -4.07
C TRP A 59 -9.02 -4.85 -5.05
N ALA A 60 -10.21 -5.32 -4.67
CA ALA A 60 -11.39 -5.26 -5.52
C ALA A 60 -12.38 -4.21 -5.03
N CYS A 61 -12.90 -3.41 -5.97
CA CYS A 61 -13.98 -2.46 -5.72
C CYS A 61 -15.24 -3.18 -5.26
N ALA A 62 -15.84 -2.76 -4.14
CA ALA A 62 -17.08 -3.36 -3.65
C ALA A 62 -18.30 -3.09 -4.55
N ALA A 63 -18.24 -2.05 -5.41
CA ALA A 63 -19.35 -1.66 -6.27
C ALA A 63 -19.36 -2.37 -7.64
N CYS A 64 -18.19 -2.53 -8.28
CA CYS A 64 -18.11 -3.07 -9.64
C CYS A 64 -17.15 -4.25 -9.81
N GLY A 65 -16.38 -4.60 -8.77
CA GLY A 65 -15.40 -5.70 -8.83
C GLY A 65 -14.12 -5.40 -9.61
N ASP A 66 -13.91 -4.16 -10.09
CA ASP A 66 -12.62 -3.79 -10.70
C ASP A 66 -11.48 -3.95 -9.69
N HIS A 67 -10.35 -4.42 -10.20
CA HIS A 67 -9.17 -4.75 -9.40
C HIS A 67 -8.05 -3.71 -9.52
N LEU A 68 -7.44 -3.40 -8.38
CA LEU A 68 -6.30 -2.52 -8.21
C LEU A 68 -5.05 -3.31 -7.78
#